data_AF-A0A6B2G0J5-F1
#
_entry.id   AF-A0A6B2G0J5-F1
#
_cell.length_a   1.000
_cell.length_b   1.000
_cell.length_c   1.000
_cell.angle_alpha   90.00
_cell.angle_beta   90.00
_cell.angle_gamma   90.00
#
_symmetry.space_group_name_H-M   'P 1'
#
loop_
_entity.id
_entity.type
_entity.pdbx_description
1 polymer ?
#
loop_
_entity_poly.entity_id
_entity_poly.type
_entity_poly.pdbx_seq_one_letter_code
_entity_poly.pdbx_strand_id
1 'polypeptide(L)'
;DKVHHELNQLCSKNTLEDVYIHKFDQIDDFLTVSLQSSLEEMAPGLRILSVRVTKPVIPDVIKENYVKTQAEKSLLLISQQHQYVVEKNAETERKKAVIEAQKKL
;
A
#
# COMPACT_ATOMS: atom_id res chain seq x y z
N ASP A 1 -3.71 -17.59 -22.50
CA ASP A 1 -2.91 -16.41 -22.16
C ASP A 1 -2.47 -16.49 -20.69
N LYS A 2 -1.21 -16.85 -20.44
CA LYS A 2 -0.70 -17.16 -19.08
C LYS A 2 -0.46 -15.88 -18.28
N VAL A 3 0.03 -14.83 -18.93
CA VAL A 3 0.26 -13.50 -18.36
C VAL A 3 -1.04 -12.94 -17.79
N HIS A 4 -2.12 -12.93 -18.58
CA HIS A 4 -3.43 -12.46 -18.11
C HIS A 4 -3.98 -13.28 -16.94
N HIS A 5 -3.75 -14.60 -16.92
CA HIS A 5 -4.21 -15.44 -15.82
C HIS A 5 -3.54 -15.08 -14.48
N GLU A 6 -2.22 -14.88 -14.49
CA GLU A 6 -1.48 -14.54 -13.28
C GLU A 6 -1.79 -13.13 -12.78
N LEU A 7 -1.87 -12.17 -13.71
CA LEU A 7 -2.24 -10.80 -13.40
C LEU A 7 -3.66 -10.75 -12.80
N ASN A 8 -4.59 -11.53 -13.35
CA ASN A 8 -5.95 -11.61 -12.83
C ASN A 8 -6.01 -12.29 -11.44
N GLN A 9 -5.17 -13.30 -11.19
CA GLN A 9 -5.07 -13.91 -9.87
C GLN A 9 -4.54 -12.93 -8.82
N LEU A 10 -3.60 -12.08 -9.21
CA LEU A 10 -3.09 -11.01 -8.36
C LEU A 10 -4.16 -9.94 -8.09
N CYS A 11 -4.86 -9.48 -9.13
CA CYS A 11 -5.92 -8.48 -9.02
C CYS A 11 -7.13 -8.98 -8.22
N SER A 12 -7.37 -10.29 -8.17
CA SER A 12 -8.48 -10.87 -7.39
C SER A 12 -8.25 -10.85 -5.87
N LYS A 13 -6.99 -10.81 -5.43
CA LYS A 13 -6.61 -10.86 -4.01
C LYS A 13 -6.33 -9.48 -3.39
N ASN A 14 -6.22 -8.44 -4.22
CA ASN A 14 -5.79 -7.12 -3.80
C ASN A 14 -6.82 -6.07 -4.21
N THR A 15 -6.96 -5.00 -3.42
CA THR A 15 -7.82 -3.88 -3.79
C THR A 15 -7.15 -3.01 -4.84
N LEU A 16 -7.95 -2.27 -5.62
CA LEU A 16 -7.46 -1.33 -6.63
C LEU A 16 -6.43 -0.35 -6.05
N GLU A 17 -6.69 0.15 -4.84
CA GLU A 17 -5.87 1.11 -4.10
C GLU A 17 -4.48 0.55 -3.79
N ASP A 18 -4.44 -0.67 -3.23
CA ASP A 18 -3.20 -1.34 -2.82
C ASP A 18 -2.34 -1.71 -4.04
N VAL A 19 -2.98 -2.19 -5.11
CA VAL A 19 -2.32 -2.46 -6.40
C VAL A 19 -1.75 -1.19 -7.01
N TYR A 20 -2.52 -0.10 -7.03
CA TYR A 20 -2.15 1.13 -7.74
C TYR A 20 -1.11 1.97 -7.01
N ILE A 21 -1.10 1.94 -5.67
CA ILE A 21 -0.21 2.78 -4.84
C ILE A 21 1.03 2.01 -4.40
N HIS A 22 0.89 0.76 -3.95
CA HIS A 22 1.96 0.08 -3.21
C HIS A 22 2.58 -1.10 -3.94
N LYS A 23 1.76 -1.85 -4.68
CA LYS A 23 2.19 -3.14 -5.23
C LYS A 23 2.54 -3.11 -6.71
N PHE A 24 2.27 -2.01 -7.42
CA PHE A 24 2.48 -1.94 -8.87
C PHE A 24 3.92 -2.28 -9.27
N ASP A 25 4.90 -1.74 -8.57
CA ASP A 25 6.32 -1.98 -8.86
C ASP A 25 6.74 -3.44 -8.60
N GLN A 26 6.02 -4.14 -7.72
CA GLN A 26 6.28 -5.55 -7.40
C GLN A 26 5.66 -6.51 -8.44
N ILE A 27 4.74 -6.04 -9.28
CA ILE A 27 4.09 -6.85 -10.31
C ILE A 27 5.07 -7.24 -11.41
N ASP A 28 5.94 -6.31 -11.80
CA ASP A 28 6.96 -6.52 -12.83
C ASP A 28 7.92 -7.65 -12.43
N ASP A 29 8.39 -7.63 -11.18
CA ASP A 29 9.26 -8.65 -10.61
C ASP A 29 8.54 -10.01 -10.50
N PHE A 30 7.31 -10.01 -9.99
CA PHE A 30 6.51 -11.22 -9.85
C PHE A 30 6.26 -11.92 -11.21
N LEU A 31 5.89 -11.14 -12.23
CA LEU A 31 5.70 -11.65 -13.59
C LEU A 31 7.00 -12.17 -14.19
N THR A 32 8.11 -11.46 -13.99
CA THR A 32 9.41 -11.89 -14.50
C THR A 32 9.78 -13.26 -13.96
N VAL A 33 9.63 -13.48 -12.64
CA VAL A 33 9.93 -14.77 -11.99
C VAL A 33 9.00 -15.88 -12.50
N SER A 34 7.69 -15.65 -12.54
CA SER A 34 6.74 -16.71 -12.92
C SER A 34 6.84 -17.11 -14.39
N LEU A 35 7.05 -16.12 -15.28
CA LEU A 35 7.27 -16.38 -16.69
C LEU A 35 8.61 -17.07 -16.94
N GLN A 36 9.67 -16.71 -16.20
CA GLN A 36 10.97 -17.36 -16.32
C GLN A 36 10.88 -18.85 -15.90
N SER A 37 10.23 -19.15 -14.77
CA SER A 37 10.01 -20.53 -14.33
C SER A 37 9.19 -21.34 -15.35
N SER A 38 8.18 -20.73 -15.96
CA SER A 38 7.37 -21.39 -17.00
C SER A 38 8.17 -21.63 -18.29
N LEU A 39 9.07 -20.71 -18.67
CA LEU A 39 9.93 -20.85 -19.84
C LEU A 39 11.01 -21.92 -19.65
N GLU A 40 11.52 -22.08 -18.44
CA GLU A 40 12.50 -23.13 -18.13
C GLU A 40 11.93 -24.54 -18.34
N GLU A 41 10.64 -24.75 -18.06
CA GLU A 41 9.95 -26.02 -18.33
C GLU A 41 9.66 -26.25 -19.81
N MET A 42 9.31 -25.19 -20.56
CA MET A 42 8.85 -25.31 -21.95
C MET A 42 9.98 -25.24 -22.99
N ALA A 43 11.01 -24.43 -22.74
CA ALA A 43 12.08 -24.15 -23.68
C ALA A 43 13.38 -23.78 -22.94
N PRO A 44 14.17 -24.78 -22.49
CA PRO A 44 15.43 -24.55 -21.80
C PRO A 44 16.40 -23.80 -22.72
N GLY A 45 16.85 -22.61 -22.28
CA GLY A 45 17.80 -21.76 -23.02
C GLY A 45 17.29 -20.36 -23.34
N LEU A 46 15.98 -20.09 -23.20
CA LEU A 46 15.42 -18.74 -23.29
C LEU A 46 15.44 -18.06 -21.92
N ARG A 47 15.85 -16.78 -21.90
CA ARG A 47 15.86 -15.94 -20.70
C ARG A 47 15.12 -14.65 -20.95
N ILE A 48 14.28 -14.29 -20.00
CA ILE A 48 13.59 -13.00 -19.98
C ILE A 48 14.57 -11.94 -19.50
N LEU A 49 14.75 -10.86 -20.28
CA LEU A 49 15.60 -9.73 -19.87
C LEU A 49 14.87 -8.77 -18.93
N SER A 50 13.63 -8.41 -19.28
CA SER A 50 12.80 -7.50 -18.47
C SER A 50 11.33 -7.61 -18.87
N VAL A 51 10.44 -7.64 -17.89
CA VAL A 51 8.99 -7.48 -18.09
C VAL A 51 8.57 -6.19 -17.44
N ARG A 52 7.77 -5.39 -18.14
CA ARG A 52 7.21 -4.14 -17.63
C ARG A 52 5.72 -4.12 -17.92
N VAL A 53 4.92 -3.93 -16.88
CA VAL A 53 3.47 -3.76 -17.01
C VAL A 53 3.17 -2.27 -17.13
N THR A 54 2.21 -1.94 -18.00
CA THR A 54 1.76 -0.55 -18.15
C THR A 54 0.78 -0.23 -17.03
N LYS A 55 0.89 0.96 -16.44
CA LYS A 55 -0.02 1.37 -15.38
C LYS A 55 -1.47 1.37 -15.88
N PRO A 56 -2.40 0.67 -15.22
CA PRO A 56 -3.79 0.64 -15.65
C PRO A 56 -4.39 2.05 -15.54
N VAL A 57 -5.12 2.46 -16.58
CA VAL A 57 -5.86 3.72 -16.58
C VAL A 57 -7.10 3.54 -15.72
N ILE A 58 -7.19 4.31 -14.63
CA ILE A 58 -8.39 4.35 -13.79
C ILE A 58 -9.50 5.08 -14.57
N PRO A 59 -10.67 4.47 -14.80
CA PRO A 59 -11.78 5.12 -15.48
C PRO A 59 -12.23 6.40 -14.76
N ASP A 60 -12.55 7.46 -15.52
CA ASP A 60 -12.95 8.76 -14.95
C ASP A 60 -14.19 8.67 -14.05
N VAL A 61 -15.10 7.73 -14.34
CA VAL A 61 -16.32 7.46 -13.55
C VAL A 61 -16.02 7.14 -12.09
N ILE A 62 -14.91 6.45 -11.81
CA ILE A 62 -14.51 6.08 -10.45
C ILE A 62 -13.37 6.94 -9.91
N LYS A 63 -12.72 7.74 -10.78
CA LYS A 63 -11.56 8.56 -10.43
C LYS A 63 -11.92 9.63 -9.41
N GLU A 64 -13.02 10.35 -9.61
CA GLU A 64 -13.46 11.38 -8.66
C GLU A 64 -13.81 10.78 -7.29
N ASN A 65 -14.55 9.66 -7.28
CA ASN A 65 -14.91 8.96 -6.03
C ASN A 65 -13.68 8.39 -5.32
N TYR A 66 -12.70 7.89 -6.07
CA TYR A 66 -11.44 7.40 -5.53
C TYR A 66 -10.67 8.53 -4.84
N VAL A 67 -10.50 9.67 -5.51
CA VAL A 67 -9.80 10.84 -4.96
C VAL A 67 -10.50 11.36 -3.70
N LYS A 68 -11.85 11.45 -3.71
CA LYS A 68 -12.63 11.86 -2.53
C LYS A 68 -12.44 10.90 -1.36
N THR A 69 -12.62 9.60 -1.59
CA THR A 69 -12.46 8.57 -0.55
C THR A 69 -11.04 8.58 0.03
N GLN A 70 -10.01 8.76 -0.81
CA GLN A 70 -8.62 8.84 -0.37
C GLN A 70 -8.36 10.07 0.51
N ALA A 71 -8.87 11.22 0.10
CA ALA A 71 -8.77 12.43 0.90
C ALA A 71 -9.45 12.25 2.27
N GLU A 72 -10.67 11.72 2.28
CA GLU A 72 -11.43 11.46 3.51
C GLU A 72 -10.71 10.47 4.44
N LYS A 73 -10.17 9.37 3.90
CA LYS A 73 -9.34 8.41 4.66
C LYS A 73 -8.10 9.08 5.26
N SER A 74 -7.42 9.93 4.49
CA SER A 74 -6.24 10.66 4.96
C SER A 74 -6.59 11.61 6.11
N LEU A 75 -7.67 12.38 5.97
CA LEU A 75 -8.16 13.27 7.04
C LEU A 75 -8.53 12.49 8.31
N LEU A 76 -9.22 11.35 8.16
CA LEU A 76 -9.57 10.49 9.30
C LEU A 76 -8.33 10.01 10.04
N LEU A 77 -7.31 9.55 9.31
CA LEU A 77 -6.05 9.06 9.88
C LEU A 77 -5.32 10.18 10.65
N ILE A 78 -5.27 11.38 10.07
CA ILE A 78 -4.66 12.56 10.71
C ILE A 78 -5.42 12.93 11.98
N SER A 79 -6.75 12.95 11.95
CA SER A 79 -7.57 13.25 13.12
C SER A 79 -7.36 12.24 14.24
N GLN A 80 -7.31 10.94 13.93
CA GLN A 80 -7.05 9.89 14.91
C GLN A 80 -5.66 10.04 15.53
N GLN A 81 -4.64 10.26 14.71
CA GLN A 81 -3.27 10.48 15.19
C GLN A 81 -3.18 11.73 16.08
N HIS A 82 -3.87 12.81 15.70
CA HIS A 82 -3.93 14.02 16.49
C HIS A 82 -4.59 13.79 17.85
N GLN A 83 -5.74 13.10 17.87
CA GLN A 83 -6.42 12.72 19.13
C GLN A 83 -5.50 11.89 20.04
N TYR A 84 -4.80 10.91 19.48
CA TYR A 84 -3.84 10.10 20.22
C TYR A 84 -2.71 10.94 20.83
N VAL A 85 -2.11 11.85 20.05
CA VAL A 85 -1.04 12.72 20.54
C VAL A 85 -1.53 13.65 21.64
N VAL A 86 -2.74 14.22 21.51
CA VAL A 86 -3.34 15.07 22.53
C VAL A 86 -3.57 14.30 23.83
N GLU A 87 -4.11 13.08 23.76
CA GLU A 87 -4.29 12.21 24.92
C GLU A 87 -2.95 11.93 25.62
N LYS A 88 -1.92 11.55 24.87
CA LYS A 88 -0.59 11.27 25.42
C LYS A 88 0.10 12.49 26.01
N ASN A 89 -0.08 13.66 25.41
CA ASN A 89 0.44 14.90 25.96
C ASN A 89 -0.26 15.26 27.26
N ALA A 90 -1.59 15.15 27.33
CA ALA A 90 -2.35 15.40 28.55
C ALA A 90 -1.96 14.43 29.70
N GLU A 91 -1.75 13.14 29.39
CA GLU A 91 -1.22 12.17 30.35
C GLU A 91 0.18 12.54 30.84
N THR A 92 1.04 13.01 29.93
CA THR A 92 2.42 13.40 30.23
C THR A 92 2.45 14.66 31.12
N GLU A 93 1.63 15.66 30.83
CA GLU A 93 1.53 16.88 31.64
C GLU A 93 1.04 16.59 33.06
N ARG A 94 0.03 15.71 33.21
CA ARG A 94 -0.44 15.28 34.54
C ARG A 94 0.68 14.63 35.35
N LYS A 95 1.43 13.71 34.74
CA LYS A 95 2.56 13.04 35.42
C LYS A 95 3.66 14.03 35.78
N LYS A 96 4.00 14.96 34.88
CA LYS A 96 4.98 16.03 35.16
C LYS A 96 4.54 16.92 36.33
N ALA A 97 3.28 17.34 36.37
CA ALA A 97 2.74 18.17 37.44
C ALA A 97 2.80 17.46 38.81
N VAL A 98 2.50 16.16 38.86
CA VAL A 98 2.61 15.36 40.10
C VAL A 98 4.06 15.26 40.56
N ILE A 99 5.00 14.97 39.65
CA ILE A 99 6.42 14.88 39.97
C ILE A 99 6.96 16.23 40.48
N GLU A 100 6.58 17.34 39.86
CA GLU A 100 7.01 18.67 40.28
C GLU A 100 6.44 19.06 41.65
N ALA A 101 5.18 18.71 41.92
CA ALA A 101 4.56 18.93 43.23
C ALA A 101 5.25 18.13 44.34
N GLN A 102 5.64 16.87 44.09
CA GLN A 102 6.41 16.05 45.03
C GLN A 102 7.82 16.58 45.26
N LYS A 103 8.43 17.24 44.26
CA LYS A 103 9.80 17.77 44.36
C LYS A 103 9.89 19.09 45.14
N LYS A 104 8.77 19.80 45.33
CA LYS A 104 8.68 21.07 46.06
C LYS A 104 8.31 20.90 47.55
N LEU A 105 8.03 19.66 47.98
CA LEU A 105 7.88 19.24 49.39
C LEU A 105 9.21 18.73 49.93
#